data_AF-A0A968N4D7-F1
#
_entry.id   AF-A0A968N4D7-F1
#
_cell.length_a   1.000
_cell.length_b   1.000
_cell.length_c   1.000
_cell.angle_alpha   90.00
_cell.angle_beta   90.00
_cell.angle_gamma   90.00
#
_symmetry.space_group_name_H-M   'P 1'
#
loop_
_entity.id
_entity.type
_entity.pdbx_description
1 polymer ?
#
loop_
_entity_poly.entity_id
_entity_poly.type
_entity_poly.pdbx_seq_one_letter_code
_entity_poly.pdbx_strand_id
1 'polypeptide(L)'
;MPTPADTPPTGLLLRPLAPYEARLLAALAYFRTGRDRPTQAHHCLSMYLRQSEARIMGEVAFYAEQAGVTPRELLETIFCDPDQADRWLADWHWGVAPVARDEPQ
;
A
#
# COMPACT_ATOMS: atom_id res chain seq x y z
N MET A 1 -14.71 -12.33 18.43
CA MET A 1 -13.56 -11.91 17.60
C MET A 1 -13.91 -10.57 16.98
N PRO A 2 -13.04 -9.56 17.02
CA PRO A 2 -13.31 -8.30 16.33
C PRO A 2 -13.45 -8.59 14.83
N THR A 3 -14.44 -7.97 14.20
CA THR A 3 -14.63 -7.99 12.76
C THR A 3 -13.48 -7.25 12.08
N PRO A 4 -13.08 -7.63 10.84
CA PRO A 4 -11.97 -6.96 10.11
C PRO A 4 -12.18 -5.45 9.90
N ALA A 5 -13.40 -4.94 10.13
CA ALA A 5 -13.72 -3.51 10.09
C ALA A 5 -13.21 -2.68 11.29
N ASP A 6 -12.79 -3.31 12.38
CA ASP A 6 -12.49 -2.62 13.65
C ASP A 6 -10.99 -2.40 13.92
N THR A 7 -10.10 -2.90 13.05
CA THR A 7 -8.66 -2.63 13.17
C THR A 7 -8.37 -1.23 12.64
N PRO A 8 -7.96 -0.27 13.49
CA PRO A 8 -7.57 1.05 13.00
C PRO A 8 -6.41 0.87 12.01
N PRO A 9 -6.39 1.59 10.88
CA PRO A 9 -5.31 1.47 9.92
C PRO A 9 -3.99 1.75 10.64
N THR A 10 -3.10 0.77 10.65
CA THR A 10 -1.75 0.97 11.17
C THR A 10 -1.15 2.14 10.42
N GLY A 11 -0.79 3.21 11.12
CA GLY A 11 -0.28 4.43 10.49
C GLY A 11 0.89 4.09 9.59
N LEU A 12 0.75 4.35 8.28
CA LEU A 12 1.80 4.07 7.31
C LEU A 12 2.93 5.09 7.50
N LEU A 13 4.02 4.66 8.12
CA LEU A 13 5.25 5.45 8.19
C LEU A 13 6.03 5.31 6.88
N LEU A 14 5.99 6.34 6.05
CA LEU A 14 6.76 6.40 4.83
C LEU A 14 8.20 6.85 5.12
N ARG A 15 9.17 6.17 4.51
CA ARG A 15 10.56 6.65 4.49
C ARG A 15 10.63 8.03 3.82
N PRO A 16 11.67 8.83 4.10
CA PRO A 16 11.89 10.09 3.41
C PRO A 16 11.91 9.90 1.88
N LEU A 17 11.25 10.82 1.18
CA LEU A 17 11.30 10.86 -0.28
C LEU A 17 12.72 11.18 -0.76
N ALA A 18 13.09 10.66 -1.93
CA ALA A 18 14.31 11.07 -2.58
C ALA A 18 14.30 12.59 -2.88
N PRO A 19 15.48 13.24 -2.98
CA PRO A 19 15.56 14.70 -2.96
C PRO A 19 14.80 15.40 -4.09
N TYR A 20 14.63 14.74 -5.24
CA TYR A 20 13.92 15.33 -6.38
C TYR A 20 12.41 15.33 -6.14
N GLU A 21 11.85 14.20 -5.72
CA GLU A 21 10.44 14.02 -5.37
C GLU A 21 10.04 14.94 -4.22
N ALA A 22 10.91 15.11 -3.21
CA ALA A 22 10.70 16.06 -2.12
C ALA A 22 10.58 17.51 -2.61
N ARG A 23 11.39 17.91 -3.61
CA ARG A 23 11.31 19.25 -4.22
C ARG A 23 10.02 19.42 -5.03
N LEU A 24 9.61 18.41 -5.79
CA LEU A 24 8.36 18.43 -6.55
C LEU A 24 7.15 18.57 -5.61
N LEU A 25 7.12 17.81 -4.51
CA LEU A 25 6.07 17.90 -3.49
C LEU A 25 6.05 19.30 -2.84
N ALA A 26 7.22 19.86 -2.51
CA ALA A 26 7.31 21.21 -1.96
C ALA A 26 6.77 22.27 -2.93
N ALA A 27 7.10 22.17 -4.23
CA ALA A 27 6.58 23.05 -5.27
C ALA A 27 5.05 22.91 -5.42
N LEU A 28 4.54 21.68 -5.42
CA LEU A 28 3.11 21.42 -5.52
C LEU A 28 2.33 22.00 -4.33
N ALA A 29 2.85 21.83 -3.10
CA ALA A 29 2.27 22.40 -1.89
C ALA A 29 2.26 23.93 -1.93
N TYR A 30 3.33 24.54 -2.45
CA TYR A 30 3.43 25.98 -2.63
C TYR A 30 2.36 26.51 -3.60
N PHE A 31 2.20 25.91 -4.78
CA PHE A 31 1.25 26.39 -5.78
C PHE A 31 -0.22 26.10 -5.45
N ARG A 32 -0.52 24.97 -4.79
CA ARG A 32 -1.91 24.52 -4.55
C ARG A 32 -2.44 24.90 -3.17
N THR A 33 -2.46 26.19 -2.85
CA THR A 33 -3.24 26.81 -1.75
C THR A 33 -2.68 26.71 -0.32
N GLY A 34 -1.37 26.54 -0.13
CA GLY A 34 -0.77 26.66 1.20
C GLY A 34 -1.14 25.53 2.18
N ARG A 35 -1.56 24.38 1.66
CA ARG A 35 -1.71 23.16 2.47
C ARG A 35 -0.33 22.68 2.90
N ASP A 36 -0.25 22.08 4.08
CA ASP A 36 0.99 21.47 4.53
C ASP A 36 1.42 20.32 3.61
N ARG A 37 2.74 20.08 3.57
CA ARG A 37 3.33 19.06 2.69
C ARG A 37 2.76 17.65 2.97
N PRO A 38 2.52 17.24 4.24
CA PRO A 38 1.90 15.95 4.54
C PRO A 38 0.52 15.77 3.89
N THR A 39 -0.38 16.76 3.96
CA THR A 39 -1.70 16.67 3.33
C THR A 39 -1.61 16.53 1.82
N GLN A 40 -0.68 17.24 1.18
CA GLN A 40 -0.46 17.11 -0.27
C GLN A 40 0.14 15.76 -0.65
N ALA A 41 1.09 15.25 0.15
CA ALA A 41 1.65 13.91 -0.07
C ALA A 41 0.55 12.85 0.01
N HIS A 42 -0.32 12.94 1.02
CA HIS A 42 -1.47 12.05 1.15
C HIS A 42 -2.38 12.12 -0.07
N HIS A 43 -2.77 13.32 -0.52
CA HIS A 43 -3.59 13.46 -1.72
C HIS A 43 -2.94 12.92 -2.99
N CYS A 44 -1.63 13.16 -3.18
CA CYS A 44 -0.88 12.59 -4.30
C CYS A 44 -0.92 11.07 -4.28
N LEU A 45 -0.68 10.45 -3.12
CA LEU A 45 -0.73 9.01 -2.95
C LEU A 45 -2.14 8.46 -3.22
N SER A 46 -3.18 9.06 -2.62
CA SER A 46 -4.57 8.63 -2.86
C SER A 46 -5.00 8.77 -4.32
N MET A 47 -4.52 9.81 -5.01
CA MET A 47 -4.79 10.00 -6.44
C MET A 47 -4.07 8.93 -7.28
N TYR A 48 -2.79 8.68 -7.01
CA TYR A 48 -2.00 7.69 -7.72
C TYR A 48 -2.55 6.26 -7.54
N LEU A 49 -2.96 5.90 -6.31
CA LEU A 49 -3.57 4.60 -6.03
C LEU A 49 -4.86 4.39 -6.83
N ARG A 50 -5.73 5.41 -6.91
CA ARG A 50 -6.96 5.34 -7.73
C ARG A 50 -6.67 5.23 -9.22
N GLN A 51 -5.68 5.96 -9.72
CA GLN A 51 -5.26 5.85 -11.12
C GLN A 51 -4.66 4.47 -11.46
N SER A 52 -4.04 3.83 -10.46
CA SER A 52 -3.40 2.52 -10.60
C SER A 52 -4.31 1.35 -10.22
N GLU A 53 -5.56 1.60 -9.84
CA GLU A 53 -6.48 0.60 -9.28
C GLU A 53 -6.61 -0.64 -10.16
N ALA A 54 -6.85 -0.46 -11.46
CA ALA A 54 -7.01 -1.58 -12.40
C ALA A 54 -5.76 -2.48 -12.47
N ARG A 55 -4.56 -1.89 -12.40
CA ARG A 55 -3.31 -2.65 -12.38
C ARG A 55 -3.15 -3.42 -11.07
N ILE A 56 -3.35 -2.73 -9.93
CA ILE A 56 -3.24 -3.31 -8.60
C ILE A 56 -4.22 -4.48 -8.45
N MET A 57 -5.48 -4.27 -8.81
CA MET A 57 -6.51 -5.32 -8.74
C MET A 57 -6.27 -6.46 -9.73
N GLY A 58 -5.60 -6.21 -10.86
CA GLY A 58 -5.16 -7.28 -11.77
C GLY A 58 -4.13 -8.20 -11.13
N GLU A 59 -3.15 -7.66 -10.40
CA GLU A 59 -2.18 -8.45 -9.63
C GLU A 59 -2.87 -9.21 -8.50
N VAL A 60 -3.77 -8.55 -7.75
CA VAL A 60 -4.57 -9.20 -6.70
C VAL A 60 -5.40 -10.34 -7.28
N ALA A 61 -6.05 -10.14 -8.43
CA ALA A 61 -6.86 -11.18 -9.05
C ALA A 61 -6.04 -12.40 -9.46
N PHE A 62 -4.87 -12.17 -10.06
CA PHE A 62 -3.95 -13.24 -10.43
C PHE A 62 -3.57 -14.11 -9.23
N TYR A 63 -3.15 -13.50 -8.11
CA TYR A 63 -2.75 -14.24 -6.91
C TYR A 63 -3.93 -14.84 -6.16
N ALA A 64 -5.11 -14.21 -6.20
CA ALA A 64 -6.32 -14.75 -5.61
C ALA A 64 -6.75 -16.06 -6.29
N GLU A 65 -6.66 -16.13 -7.62
CA GLU A 65 -6.87 -17.37 -8.38
C GLU A 65 -5.90 -18.48 -7.93
N GLN A 66 -4.62 -18.17 -7.70
CA GLN A 66 -3.64 -19.15 -7.23
C GLN A 66 -3.91 -19.64 -5.80
N ALA A 67 -4.41 -18.76 -4.94
CA ALA A 67 -4.78 -19.07 -3.56
C ALA A 67 -6.18 -19.70 -3.42
N GLY A 68 -6.95 -19.80 -4.50
CA GLY A 68 -8.32 -20.34 -4.48
C GLY A 68 -9.33 -19.46 -3.73
N VAL A 69 -9.08 -18.15 -3.65
CA VAL A 69 -9.95 -17.15 -2.99
C VAL A 69 -10.40 -16.09 -3.99
N THR A 70 -11.37 -15.26 -3.61
CA THR A 70 -11.77 -14.12 -4.45
C THR A 70 -10.77 -12.96 -4.34
N PRO A 71 -10.65 -12.09 -5.38
CA PRO A 71 -9.78 -10.92 -5.32
C PRO A 71 -10.11 -9.99 -4.14
N ARG A 72 -11.39 -9.89 -3.77
CA ARG A 72 -11.84 -9.09 -2.63
C ARG A 72 -11.37 -9.67 -1.31
N GLU A 73 -11.51 -10.98 -1.12
CA GLU A 73 -11.04 -11.66 0.10
C GLU A 73 -9.53 -11.55 0.25
N LEU A 74 -8.77 -11.69 -0.84
CA LEU A 74 -7.31 -11.51 -0.79
C LEU A 74 -6.95 -10.06 -0.43
N LEU A 75 -7.58 -9.07 -1.07
CA LEU A 75 -7.34 -7.66 -0.76
C LEU A 75 -7.64 -7.33 0.71
N GLU A 76 -8.79 -7.77 1.21
CA GLU A 76 -9.19 -7.57 2.61
C GLU A 76 -8.23 -8.27 3.57
N THR A 77 -7.76 -9.48 3.21
CA THR A 77 -6.80 -10.24 4.02
C THR A 77 -5.42 -9.58 4.04
N ILE A 78 -4.90 -9.09 2.90
CA ILE A 78 -3.66 -8.31 2.85
C ILE A 78 -3.75 -7.08 3.77
N PHE A 79 -4.90 -6.42 3.82
CA PHE A 79 -5.11 -5.24 4.65
C PHE A 79 -5.23 -5.56 6.14
N CYS A 80 -5.95 -6.63 6.50
CA CYS A 80 -6.27 -6.95 7.90
C CYS A 80 -5.29 -7.90 8.59
N ASP A 81 -4.73 -8.87 7.84
CA ASP A 81 -3.85 -9.94 8.32
C ASP A 81 -2.85 -10.34 7.22
N PRO A 82 -1.79 -9.53 7.01
CA PRO A 82 -0.79 -9.80 5.97
C PRO A 82 -0.04 -11.12 6.20
N ASP A 83 0.13 -11.58 7.44
CA ASP A 83 0.75 -12.87 7.75
C ASP A 83 -0.13 -14.05 7.27
N GLN A 84 -1.45 -13.89 7.27
CA GLN A 84 -2.36 -14.85 6.64
C GLN A 84 -2.29 -14.80 5.11
N ALA A 85 -2.17 -13.61 4.52
CA ALA A 85 -1.97 -13.49 3.08
C ALA A 85 -0.66 -14.17 2.63
N ASP A 86 0.44 -13.94 3.34
CA ASP A 86 1.73 -14.59 3.08
C ASP A 86 1.61 -16.13 3.17
N ARG A 87 0.83 -16.65 4.12
CA ARG A 87 0.55 -18.10 4.22
C ARG A 87 -0.24 -18.65 3.03
N TRP A 88 -1.18 -17.89 2.49
CA TRP A 88 -1.90 -18.28 1.27
C TRP A 88 -1.00 -18.26 0.02
N LEU A 89 -0.02 -17.37 0.01
CA LEU A 89 0.86 -17.15 -1.13
C LEU A 89 2.21 -17.88 -1.01
N ALA A 90 2.47 -18.58 0.11
CA ALA A 90 3.76 -19.21 0.48
C ALA A 90 4.42 -19.99 -0.67
N ASP A 91 3.63 -20.76 -1.41
CA ASP A 91 4.11 -21.59 -2.52
C ASP A 91 4.41 -20.80 -3.81
N TRP A 92 3.97 -19.55 -3.88
CA TRP A 92 4.09 -18.65 -5.03
C TRP A 92 5.07 -17.49 -4.82
N HIS A 93 5.73 -17.40 -3.65
CA HIS A 93 6.68 -16.34 -3.26
C HIS A 93 8.02 -16.32 -4.03
N TRP A 94 8.09 -16.72 -5.31
CA TRP A 94 9.33 -16.64 -6.11
C TRP A 94 9.55 -15.30 -6.83
N GLY A 95 8.74 -14.26 -6.60
CA GLY A 95 8.86 -12.98 -7.33
C GLY A 95 8.69 -11.69 -6.51
N VAL A 96 8.18 -11.75 -5.28
CA VAL A 96 8.08 -10.57 -4.42
C VAL A 96 9.34 -10.56 -3.56
N ALA A 97 10.29 -9.69 -3.90
CA ALA A 97 11.48 -9.48 -3.07
C ALA A 97 11.03 -9.31 -1.61
N PRO A 98 11.64 -10.02 -0.65
CA PRO A 98 11.26 -9.87 0.75
C PRO A 98 11.29 -8.39 1.09
N VAL A 99 10.16 -7.86 1.59
CA VAL A 99 10.09 -6.50 2.09
C VAL A 99 11.20 -6.41 3.13
N ALA A 100 12.28 -5.69 2.80
CA ALA A 100 13.37 -5.48 3.73
C ALA A 100 12.76 -4.85 4.97
N ARG A 101 12.64 -5.65 6.03
CA ARG A 101 12.33 -5.14 7.37
C ARG A 101 13.52 -4.27 7.71
N ASP A 102 13.37 -2.97 7.55
CA ASP A 102 14.37 -2.03 8.06
C ASP A 102 14.34 -2.20 9.58
N GLU A 103 15.31 -2.92 10.10
CA GLU A 103 15.63 -2.89 11.52
C GLU A 103 16.07 -1.46 11.84
N PRO A 104 15.52 -0.82 12.88
CA PRO A 104 16.02 0.46 13.33
C PRO A 104 17.44 0.26 13.87
N GLN A 105 18.42 0.93 13.26
CA GLN A 105 19.76 1.15 13.85
C GLN A 105 19.69 2.19 14.96
#